data_AF-A0A126SYL5-F1
#
_entry.id   AF-A0A126SYL5-F1
#
_cell.length_a   1.000
_cell.length_b   1.000
_cell.length_c   1.000
_cell.angle_alpha   90.00
_cell.angle_beta   90.00
_cell.angle_gamma   90.00
#
_symmetry.space_group_name_H-M   'P 1'
#
loop_
_entity.id
_entity.type
_entity.pdbx_description
1 polymer ?
#
loop_
_entity_poly.entity_id
_entity_poly.type
_entity_poly.pdbx_seq_one_letter_code
_entity_poly.pdbx_strand_id
1 'polypeptide(L)'
;AGFMDLAAILHPNSQMVMFGEYGHAISGPVIPKEKQAEFDGLSDEEKLMMAKRMFEDERGPALPPRLSFAKDLLGPVGVRCMGHPNIFPNLWVSTNGTQLSLRLPRGSFATEIWWFTFLPKAMPEDVKRQQIAFNAHLFGPAGMLEQDDGENWSQSTRASRGVKARSYRHNMRMGLGHDDVLTDDSTVSRVETTISEHAQRWLYRNWMDWLAADSWADLKANHAPLPKGRI
;
A
#
# COMPACT_ATOMS: atom_id res chain seq x y z
N ALA A 1 14.18 16.93 15.55
CA ALA A 1 13.80 16.28 14.28
C ALA A 1 14.20 14.82 14.41
N GLY A 2 13.29 13.88 14.17
CA GLY A 2 13.61 12.45 14.22
C GLY A 2 14.58 12.06 13.09
N PHE A 3 15.12 10.84 13.15
CA PHE A 3 16.04 10.30 12.14
C PHE A 3 15.47 10.23 10.71
N MET A 4 14.16 10.46 10.53
CA MET A 4 13.49 10.54 9.22
C MET A 4 12.40 11.61 9.23
N ASP A 5 12.30 12.41 8.16
CA ASP A 5 11.15 13.26 7.89
C ASP A 5 10.02 12.44 7.25
N LEU A 6 9.21 11.80 8.10
CA LEU A 6 8.09 10.97 7.65
C LEU A 6 7.04 11.76 6.87
N ALA A 7 6.86 13.06 7.09
CA ALA A 7 5.88 13.85 6.36
C ALA A 7 6.29 14.05 4.90
N ALA A 8 7.59 14.20 4.65
CA ALA A 8 8.15 14.25 3.30
C ALA A 8 8.03 12.92 2.54
N ILE A 9 7.89 11.79 3.23
CA ILE A 9 7.75 10.45 2.65
C ILE A 9 6.29 10.04 2.49
N LEU A 10 5.47 10.31 3.51
CA LEU A 10 4.08 9.83 3.60
C LEU A 10 3.08 10.75 2.90
N HIS A 11 3.48 11.94 2.45
CA HIS A 11 2.66 12.87 1.67
C HIS A 11 1.19 12.93 2.14
N PRO A 12 0.91 13.29 3.41
CA PRO A 12 -0.42 13.08 4.03
C PRO A 12 -1.57 13.80 3.30
N ASN A 13 -1.27 14.87 2.56
CA ASN A 13 -2.23 15.64 1.75
C ASN A 13 -2.33 15.16 0.29
N SER A 14 -1.60 14.12 -0.08
CA SER A 14 -1.56 13.55 -1.42
C SER A 14 -1.59 12.03 -1.30
N GLN A 15 -2.80 11.52 -1.13
CA GLN A 15 -3.10 10.10 -1.06
C GLN A 15 -3.96 9.71 -2.26
N MET A 16 -3.93 8.42 -2.60
CA MET A 16 -4.78 7.86 -3.62
C MET A 16 -5.31 6.51 -3.14
N VAL A 17 -6.55 6.19 -3.50
CA VAL A 17 -7.13 4.86 -3.35
C VAL A 17 -7.60 4.39 -4.71
N MET A 18 -6.99 3.35 -5.26
CA MET A 18 -7.43 2.69 -6.49
C MET A 18 -8.19 1.43 -6.13
N PHE A 19 -9.39 1.28 -6.67
CA PHE A 19 -10.25 0.14 -6.43
C PHE A 19 -10.06 -0.90 -7.54
N GLY A 20 -9.85 -2.15 -7.13
CA GLY A 20 -9.95 -3.32 -8.01
C GLY A 20 -11.13 -4.19 -7.61
N GLU A 21 -11.52 -5.08 -8.52
CA GLU A 21 -12.56 -6.08 -8.24
C GLU A 21 -12.17 -7.02 -7.10
N TYR A 22 -13.16 -7.69 -6.50
CA TYR A 22 -12.97 -8.75 -5.50
C TYR A 22 -12.18 -8.34 -4.24
N GLY A 23 -12.17 -7.05 -3.91
CA GLY A 23 -11.60 -6.51 -2.67
C GLY A 23 -10.19 -5.98 -2.79
N HIS A 24 -9.57 -6.03 -3.97
CA HIS A 24 -8.28 -5.40 -4.19
C HIS A 24 -8.41 -3.88 -3.99
N ALA A 25 -7.54 -3.30 -3.16
CA ALA A 25 -7.45 -1.86 -2.96
C ALA A 25 -6.00 -1.45 -2.84
N ILE A 26 -5.60 -0.52 -3.69
CA ILE A 26 -4.26 0.05 -3.65
C ILE A 26 -4.37 1.44 -3.05
N SER A 27 -3.83 1.65 -1.85
CA SER A 27 -4.01 2.91 -1.14
C SER A 27 -2.73 3.45 -0.54
N GLY A 28 -2.64 4.77 -0.42
CA GLY A 28 -1.57 5.45 0.31
C GLY A 28 -0.97 6.60 -0.47
N PRO A 29 0.28 7.00 -0.15
CA PRO A 29 0.93 8.16 -0.75
C PRO A 29 1.01 8.05 -2.28
N VAL A 30 0.81 9.17 -2.95
CA VAL A 30 0.90 9.28 -4.42
C VAL A 30 1.90 10.34 -4.83
N ILE A 31 2.70 10.04 -5.86
CA ILE A 31 3.60 11.02 -6.50
C ILE A 31 2.71 12.07 -7.21
N PRO A 32 2.88 13.38 -6.93
CA PRO A 32 2.21 14.44 -7.68
C PRO A 32 2.52 14.34 -9.19
N LYS A 33 1.58 14.78 -10.04
CA LYS A 33 1.71 14.61 -11.49
C LYS A 33 2.95 15.31 -12.05
N GLU A 34 3.26 16.47 -11.52
CA GLU A 34 4.40 17.31 -11.91
C GLU A 34 5.72 16.58 -11.62
N LYS A 35 5.84 16.03 -10.41
CA LYS A 35 7.02 15.25 -9.99
C LYS A 35 7.14 13.94 -10.76
N GLN A 36 6.01 13.30 -11.10
CA GLN A 36 6.04 12.12 -11.97
C GLN A 36 6.51 12.48 -13.39
N ALA A 37 6.13 13.64 -13.93
CA ALA A 37 6.58 14.08 -15.24
C ALA A 37 8.10 14.35 -15.27
N GLU A 38 8.68 14.87 -14.18
CA GLU A 38 10.14 14.97 -14.01
C GLU A 38 10.79 13.58 -14.08
N PHE A 39 10.27 12.60 -13.33
CA PHE A 39 10.78 11.22 -13.37
C PHE A 39 10.62 10.55 -14.73
N ASP A 40 9.56 10.86 -15.46
CA ASP A 40 9.32 10.33 -16.80
C ASP A 40 10.33 10.88 -17.82
N GLY A 41 10.94 12.05 -17.57
CA GLY A 41 12.00 12.61 -18.39
C GLY A 41 13.38 11.99 -18.17
N LEU A 42 13.56 11.18 -17.12
CA LEU A 42 14.82 10.53 -16.80
C LEU A 42 14.94 9.17 -17.50
N SER A 43 16.14 8.86 -17.96
CA SER A 43 16.51 7.51 -18.42
C SER A 43 16.55 6.51 -17.27
N ASP A 44 16.42 5.21 -17.59
CA ASP A 44 16.52 4.14 -16.58
C ASP A 44 17.90 4.11 -15.91
N GLU A 45 18.96 4.51 -16.61
CA GLU A 45 20.30 4.63 -16.04
C GLU A 45 20.36 5.75 -15.00
N GLU A 46 19.80 6.93 -15.30
CA GLU A 46 19.71 8.03 -14.33
C GLU A 46 18.89 7.65 -13.10
N LYS A 47 17.75 6.96 -13.29
CA LYS A 47 16.92 6.45 -12.19
C LYS A 47 17.67 5.44 -11.31
N LEU A 48 18.45 4.54 -11.91
CA LEU A 48 19.30 3.60 -11.18
C LEU A 48 20.44 4.32 -10.44
N MET A 49 21.02 5.37 -11.03
CA MET A 49 22.03 6.20 -10.39
C MET A 49 21.49 6.95 -9.17
N MET A 50 20.24 7.44 -9.23
CA MET A 50 19.56 7.99 -8.06
C MET A 50 19.41 6.94 -6.94
N ALA A 51 19.10 5.69 -7.29
CA ALA A 51 19.02 4.59 -6.31
C ALA A 51 20.36 4.34 -5.59
N LYS A 52 21.51 4.50 -6.27
CA LYS A 52 22.83 4.34 -5.63
C LYS A 52 23.06 5.39 -4.56
N ARG A 53 22.60 6.61 -4.83
CA ARG A 53 22.75 7.77 -3.95
C ARG A 53 21.70 7.79 -2.84
N MET A 54 20.79 6.82 -2.81
CA MET A 54 19.73 6.70 -1.79
C MET A 54 20.32 6.78 -0.38
N PHE A 55 21.43 6.11 -0.12
CA PHE A 55 22.06 6.05 1.21
C PHE A 55 23.11 7.14 1.45
N GLU A 56 23.31 8.06 0.50
CA GLU A 56 24.27 9.17 0.62
C GLU A 56 23.65 10.43 1.24
N ASP A 57 22.31 10.54 1.27
CA ASP A 57 21.62 11.71 1.82
C ASP A 57 21.53 11.63 3.35
N GLU A 58 22.03 12.66 4.03
CA GLU A 58 21.96 12.82 5.49
C GLU A 58 20.51 12.93 6.01
N ARG A 59 19.54 13.24 5.14
CA ARG A 59 18.11 13.31 5.45
C ARG A 59 17.43 11.93 5.45
N GLY A 60 18.17 10.89 5.08
CA GLY A 60 17.70 9.52 5.02
C GLY A 60 17.38 9.05 3.60
N PRO A 61 17.04 7.76 3.46
CA PRO A 61 16.97 7.12 2.15
C PRO A 61 15.84 7.62 1.26
N ALA A 62 16.20 8.17 0.10
CA ALA A 62 15.24 8.54 -0.95
C ALA A 62 14.90 7.33 -1.84
N LEU A 63 13.63 6.88 -1.79
CA LEU A 63 13.18 5.78 -2.65
C LEU A 63 13.36 6.13 -4.12
N PRO A 64 14.03 5.29 -4.92
CA PRO A 64 14.26 5.59 -6.32
C PRO A 64 12.95 5.61 -7.12
N PRO A 65 12.87 6.45 -8.16
CA PRO A 65 11.77 6.41 -9.10
C PRO A 65 11.70 5.05 -9.80
N ARG A 66 10.49 4.65 -10.19
CA ARG A 66 10.29 3.41 -10.92
C ARG A 66 10.91 3.50 -12.32
N LEU A 67 11.49 2.40 -12.77
CA LEU A 67 12.00 2.25 -14.13
C LEU A 67 10.86 2.40 -15.15
N SER A 68 11.22 2.77 -16.38
CA SER A 68 10.26 3.21 -17.40
C SER A 68 9.25 2.13 -17.77
N PHE A 69 9.66 0.84 -17.78
CA PHE A 69 8.74 -0.28 -18.03
C PHE A 69 7.55 -0.33 -17.05
N ALA A 70 7.72 0.19 -15.82
CA ALA A 70 6.65 0.19 -14.83
C ALA A 70 5.51 1.13 -15.23
N LYS A 71 5.80 2.20 -15.97
CA LYS A 71 4.78 3.10 -16.52
C LYS A 71 3.94 2.39 -17.60
N ASP A 72 4.59 1.60 -18.44
CA ASP A 72 3.89 0.81 -19.47
C ASP A 72 2.95 -0.22 -18.84
N LEU A 73 3.36 -0.83 -17.73
CA LEU A 73 2.58 -1.86 -17.03
C LEU A 73 1.45 -1.28 -16.15
N LEU A 74 1.73 -0.21 -15.41
CA LEU A 74 0.83 0.33 -14.39
C LEU A 74 -0.02 1.50 -14.90
N GLY A 75 0.30 2.00 -16.09
CA GLY A 75 -0.32 3.18 -16.67
C GLY A 75 0.04 4.49 -15.94
N PRO A 76 -0.51 5.62 -16.41
CA PRO A 76 -0.18 6.96 -15.90
C PRO A 76 -0.65 7.20 -14.46
N VAL A 77 -1.63 6.44 -13.98
CA VAL A 77 -2.13 6.51 -12.60
C VAL A 77 -1.32 5.59 -11.68
N GLY A 78 -1.25 4.29 -12.02
CA GLY A 78 -0.65 3.29 -11.14
C GLY A 78 0.83 3.52 -10.88
N VAL A 79 1.57 4.06 -11.86
CA VAL A 79 3.01 4.37 -11.71
C VAL A 79 3.29 5.36 -10.58
N ARG A 80 2.34 6.27 -10.28
CA ARG A 80 2.46 7.28 -9.22
C ARG A 80 2.20 6.72 -7.83
N CYS A 81 1.59 5.54 -7.69
CA CYS A 81 1.24 4.99 -6.39
C CYS A 81 2.49 4.56 -5.62
N MET A 82 2.76 5.15 -4.47
CA MET A 82 3.88 4.77 -3.59
C MET A 82 3.44 3.96 -2.37
N GLY A 83 2.13 3.91 -2.13
CA GLY A 83 1.58 3.46 -0.86
C GLY A 83 1.57 1.97 -0.64
N HIS A 84 0.59 1.56 0.17
CA HIS A 84 0.43 0.27 0.81
C HIS A 84 -0.63 -0.58 0.08
N PRO A 85 -0.35 -1.14 -1.12
CA PRO A 85 -1.28 -2.02 -1.79
C PRO A 85 -1.73 -3.17 -0.91
N ASN A 86 -3.04 -3.34 -0.74
CA ASN A 86 -3.60 -4.60 -0.31
C ASN A 86 -4.08 -5.35 -1.55
N ILE A 87 -3.38 -6.44 -1.85
CA ILE A 87 -3.89 -7.44 -2.76
C ILE A 87 -4.66 -8.42 -1.89
N PHE A 88 -5.98 -8.29 -1.95
CA PHE A 88 -6.92 -9.13 -1.23
C PHE A 88 -6.59 -10.63 -1.38
N PRO A 89 -6.67 -11.42 -0.30
CA PRO A 89 -7.10 -11.03 1.05
C PRO A 89 -5.98 -10.58 2.00
N ASN A 90 -4.74 -10.99 1.74
CA ASN A 90 -3.70 -11.00 2.78
C ASN A 90 -2.28 -10.72 2.28
N LEU A 91 -2.13 -10.18 1.08
CA LEU A 91 -0.84 -9.73 0.57
C LEU A 91 -0.76 -8.20 0.66
N TRP A 92 0.25 -7.73 1.37
CA TRP A 92 0.57 -6.32 1.51
C TRP A 92 1.82 -6.00 0.72
N VAL A 93 1.83 -4.85 0.06
CA VAL A 93 2.95 -4.36 -0.73
C VAL A 93 3.40 -3.03 -0.14
N SER A 94 4.70 -2.75 -0.12
CA SER A 94 5.28 -1.55 0.48
C SER A 94 6.52 -1.09 -0.26
N THR A 95 7.07 0.04 0.18
CA THR A 95 8.37 0.54 -0.22
C THR A 95 8.41 0.69 -1.75
N ASN A 96 7.40 1.38 -2.28
CA ASN A 96 7.20 1.61 -3.72
C ASN A 96 7.10 0.32 -4.58
N GLY A 97 6.73 -0.82 -3.97
CA GLY A 97 6.62 -2.12 -4.64
C GLY A 97 7.84 -3.03 -4.49
N THR A 98 8.86 -2.61 -3.74
CA THR A 98 10.09 -3.41 -3.54
C THR A 98 9.99 -4.39 -2.38
N GLN A 99 8.95 -4.28 -1.53
CA GLN A 99 8.77 -5.19 -0.40
C GLN A 99 7.34 -5.73 -0.34
N LEU A 100 7.21 -7.03 -0.10
CA LEU A 100 5.93 -7.72 0.08
C LEU A 100 5.86 -8.35 1.48
N SER A 101 4.69 -8.26 2.11
CA SER A 101 4.34 -8.99 3.34
C SER A 101 3.14 -9.89 3.06
N LEU A 102 3.36 -11.20 3.08
CA LEU A 102 2.27 -12.19 3.06
C LEU A 102 1.86 -12.52 4.50
N ARG A 103 0.58 -12.27 4.83
CA ARG A 103 0.03 -12.45 6.19
C ARG A 103 -0.77 -13.75 6.29
N LEU A 104 -0.14 -14.81 6.78
CA LEU A 104 -0.71 -16.14 6.84
C LEU A 104 -1.52 -16.33 8.13
N PRO A 105 -2.84 -16.56 8.07
CA PRO A 105 -3.65 -16.76 9.27
C PRO A 105 -3.27 -18.08 9.97
N ARG A 106 -3.07 -18.03 11.29
CA ARG A 106 -2.82 -19.19 12.16
C ARG A 106 -3.96 -19.29 13.20
N GLY A 107 -5.19 -19.28 12.70
CA GLY A 107 -6.41 -19.07 13.48
C GLY A 107 -6.78 -17.59 13.60
N SER A 108 -7.78 -17.27 14.41
CA SER A 108 -8.30 -15.89 14.55
C SER A 108 -7.48 -14.97 15.45
N PHE A 109 -6.48 -15.50 16.17
CA PHE A 109 -5.69 -14.76 17.16
C PHE A 109 -4.18 -14.78 16.90
N ALA A 110 -3.75 -15.35 15.77
CA ALA A 110 -2.34 -15.42 15.39
C ALA A 110 -2.18 -15.29 13.87
N THR A 111 -1.09 -14.65 13.46
CA THR A 111 -0.71 -14.49 12.06
C THR A 111 0.79 -14.69 11.95
N GLU A 112 1.20 -15.50 10.98
CA GLU A 112 2.59 -15.62 10.58
C GLU A 112 2.83 -14.68 9.41
N ILE A 113 3.87 -13.84 9.48
CA ILE A 113 4.15 -12.81 8.48
C ILE A 113 5.42 -13.18 7.74
N TRP A 114 5.33 -13.29 6.41
CA TRP A 114 6.48 -13.55 5.55
C TRP A 114 6.84 -12.29 4.77
N TRP A 115 8.03 -11.77 5.01
CA TRP A 115 8.58 -10.61 4.33
C TRP A 115 9.51 -11.00 3.18
N PHE A 116 9.30 -10.37 2.03
CA PHE A 116 10.10 -10.55 0.83
C PHE A 116 10.57 -9.19 0.31
N THR A 117 11.80 -9.13 -0.19
CA THR A 117 12.33 -7.96 -0.90
C THR A 117 12.62 -8.32 -2.35
N PHE A 118 12.13 -7.50 -3.28
CA PHE A 118 12.30 -7.64 -4.72
C PHE A 118 13.02 -6.42 -5.26
N LEU A 119 14.10 -6.66 -6.00
CA LEU A 119 14.93 -5.61 -6.59
C LEU A 119 15.22 -5.92 -8.06
N PRO A 120 15.39 -4.89 -8.91
CA PRO A 120 15.79 -5.08 -10.29
C PRO A 120 17.06 -5.91 -10.42
N LYS A 121 17.06 -6.88 -11.34
CA LYS A 121 18.25 -7.74 -11.59
C LYS A 121 19.48 -6.93 -11.97
N ALA A 122 19.29 -5.83 -12.70
CA ALA A 122 20.35 -4.93 -13.15
C ALA A 122 20.91 -3.99 -12.06
N MET A 123 20.30 -3.94 -10.87
CA MET A 123 20.81 -3.10 -9.78
C MET A 123 22.18 -3.61 -9.31
N PRO A 124 23.17 -2.73 -9.07
CA PRO A 124 24.48 -3.14 -8.57
C PRO A 124 24.41 -3.87 -7.23
N GLU A 125 25.34 -4.80 -7.03
CA GLU A 125 25.28 -5.76 -5.93
C GLU A 125 25.45 -5.11 -4.55
N ASP A 126 26.31 -4.09 -4.45
CA ASP A 126 26.49 -3.28 -3.24
C ASP A 126 25.20 -2.54 -2.86
N VAL A 127 24.54 -1.92 -3.83
CA VAL A 127 23.27 -1.21 -3.64
C VAL A 127 22.14 -2.18 -3.27
N LYS A 128 22.07 -3.35 -3.92
CA LYS A 128 21.11 -4.40 -3.54
C LYS A 128 21.25 -4.82 -2.09
N ARG A 129 22.48 -5.05 -1.62
CA ARG A 129 22.75 -5.45 -0.23
C ARG A 129 22.32 -4.37 0.76
N GLN A 130 22.63 -3.10 0.46
CA GLN A 130 22.19 -1.98 1.29
C GLN A 130 20.66 -1.87 1.33
N GLN A 131 19.98 -2.01 0.18
CA GLN A 131 18.52 -1.97 0.12
C GLN A 131 17.85 -3.13 0.86
N ILE A 132 18.38 -4.35 0.74
CA ILE A 132 17.88 -5.52 1.50
C ILE A 132 18.05 -5.27 3.01
N ALA A 133 19.22 -4.79 3.43
CA ALA A 133 19.47 -4.47 4.82
C ALA A 133 18.51 -3.38 5.33
N PHE A 134 18.36 -2.29 4.58
CA PHE A 134 17.44 -1.21 4.92
C PHE A 134 16.00 -1.71 5.07
N ASN A 135 15.48 -2.44 4.07
CA ASN A 135 14.12 -2.97 4.09
C ASN A 135 13.89 -3.93 5.28
N ALA A 136 14.89 -4.75 5.62
CA ALA A 136 14.83 -5.64 6.78
C ALA A 136 14.84 -4.89 8.12
N HIS A 137 15.59 -3.79 8.24
CA HIS A 137 15.60 -2.93 9.44
C HIS A 137 14.37 -2.01 9.54
N LEU A 138 13.64 -1.82 8.44
CA LEU A 138 12.40 -1.06 8.44
C LEU A 138 11.20 -1.94 8.85
N PHE A 139 10.97 -3.03 8.10
CA PHE A 139 9.77 -3.88 8.24
C PHE A 139 10.06 -5.37 8.48
N GLY A 140 11.33 -5.80 8.55
CA GLY A 140 11.64 -7.20 8.84
C GLY A 140 11.23 -7.62 10.26
N PRO A 141 11.50 -8.87 10.68
CA PRO A 141 11.13 -9.37 12.00
C PRO A 141 11.66 -8.56 13.20
N ALA A 142 12.76 -7.82 13.00
CA ALA A 142 13.33 -6.88 13.97
C ALA A 142 13.28 -5.43 13.46
N GLY A 143 12.39 -5.16 12.49
CA GLY A 143 12.24 -3.86 11.86
C GLY A 143 11.72 -2.82 12.85
N MET A 144 12.19 -1.57 12.73
CA MET A 144 11.79 -0.51 13.65
C MET A 144 10.31 -0.16 13.54
N LEU A 145 9.76 -0.06 12.31
CA LEU A 145 8.35 0.26 12.11
C LEU A 145 7.45 -0.95 12.41
N GLU A 146 7.89 -2.16 12.06
CA GLU A 146 7.11 -3.38 12.30
C GLU A 146 6.90 -3.66 13.80
N GLN A 147 7.85 -3.25 14.65
CA GLN A 147 7.71 -3.37 16.10
C GLN A 147 6.55 -2.52 16.64
N ASP A 148 6.46 -1.26 16.19
CA ASP A 148 5.39 -0.35 16.58
C ASP A 148 4.02 -0.84 16.05
N ASP A 149 3.98 -1.29 14.80
CA ASP A 149 2.77 -1.83 14.18
C ASP A 149 2.31 -3.15 14.83
N GLY A 150 3.25 -4.04 15.15
CA GLY A 150 2.96 -5.32 15.80
C GLY A 150 2.32 -5.18 17.18
N GLU A 151 2.72 -4.16 17.94
CA GLU A 151 2.11 -3.80 19.22
C GLU A 151 0.64 -3.42 19.04
N ASN A 152 0.34 -2.51 18.10
CA ASN A 152 -1.02 -2.08 17.76
C ASN A 152 -1.92 -3.26 17.37
N TRP A 153 -1.44 -4.15 16.50
CA TRP A 153 -2.20 -5.33 16.03
C TRP A 153 -2.49 -6.30 17.16
N SER A 154 -1.47 -6.60 17.98
CA SER A 154 -1.57 -7.52 19.12
C SER A 154 -2.57 -7.01 20.16
N GLN A 155 -2.48 -5.73 20.53
CA GLN A 155 -3.37 -5.12 21.52
C GLN A 155 -4.81 -5.05 21.01
N SER A 156 -5.02 -4.60 19.77
CA SER A 156 -6.37 -4.53 19.16
C SER A 156 -7.05 -5.90 19.13
N THR A 157 -6.30 -6.94 18.75
CA THR A 157 -6.79 -8.31 18.68
C THR A 157 -7.12 -8.86 20.08
N ARG A 158 -6.23 -8.65 21.05
CA ARG A 158 -6.44 -9.10 22.44
C ARG A 158 -7.60 -8.40 23.11
N ALA A 159 -7.71 -7.08 22.95
CA ALA A 159 -8.81 -6.28 23.49
C ALA A 159 -10.18 -6.74 22.97
N SER A 160 -10.24 -7.15 21.70
CA SER A 160 -11.47 -7.64 21.05
C SER A 160 -12.01 -8.95 21.64
N ARG A 161 -11.26 -9.65 22.50
CA ARG A 161 -11.75 -10.83 23.23
C ARG A 161 -12.75 -10.49 24.33
N GLY A 162 -12.71 -9.26 24.86
CA GLY A 162 -13.58 -8.85 25.96
C GLY A 162 -15.05 -8.90 25.56
N VAL A 163 -15.90 -9.50 26.41
CA VAL A 163 -17.35 -9.66 26.14
C VAL A 163 -18.01 -8.32 25.84
N LYS A 164 -17.62 -7.26 26.56
CA LYS A 164 -18.16 -5.92 26.31
C LYS A 164 -17.52 -5.27 25.08
N ALA A 165 -16.21 -5.40 24.89
CA ALA A 165 -15.48 -4.83 23.76
C ALA A 165 -16.05 -5.30 22.41
N ARG A 166 -16.29 -6.61 22.25
CA ARG A 166 -16.87 -7.19 21.02
C ARG A 166 -18.31 -6.78 20.70
N SER A 167 -19.00 -6.09 21.62
CA SER A 167 -20.34 -5.54 21.36
C SER A 167 -20.30 -4.19 20.63
N TYR A 168 -19.14 -3.53 20.58
CA TYR A 168 -18.93 -2.29 19.86
C TYR A 168 -18.49 -2.56 18.41
N ARG A 169 -18.92 -1.69 17.50
CA ARG A 169 -18.45 -1.70 16.11
C ARG A 169 -17.25 -0.78 15.97
N HIS A 170 -16.30 -1.14 15.11
CA HIS A 170 -15.23 -0.24 14.70
C HIS A 170 -15.82 0.94 13.91
N ASN A 171 -15.28 2.13 14.15
CA ASN A 171 -15.60 3.32 13.37
C ASN A 171 -14.69 3.36 12.14
N MET A 172 -15.28 3.34 10.94
CA MET A 172 -14.58 3.43 9.66
C MET A 172 -15.19 4.54 8.77
N ARG A 173 -15.41 5.72 9.35
CA ARG A 173 -16.11 6.85 8.70
C ARG A 173 -15.18 7.94 8.16
N MET A 174 -13.86 7.78 8.25
CA MET A 174 -12.93 8.78 7.73
C MET A 174 -13.08 8.92 6.21
N GLY A 175 -13.29 10.15 5.75
CA GLY A 175 -13.53 10.48 4.34
C GLY A 175 -14.90 10.07 3.78
N LEU A 176 -15.80 9.52 4.59
CA LEU A 176 -17.12 9.08 4.11
C LEU A 176 -18.01 10.27 3.69
N GLY A 177 -18.44 10.28 2.43
CA GLY A 177 -19.27 11.32 1.83
C GLY A 177 -18.49 12.59 1.49
N HIS A 178 -17.16 12.54 1.44
CA HIS A 178 -16.30 13.72 1.24
C HIS A 178 -15.51 13.69 -0.05
N ASP A 179 -15.42 12.55 -0.74
CA ASP A 179 -14.59 12.40 -1.92
C ASP A 179 -15.39 11.86 -3.12
N ASP A 180 -14.93 12.18 -4.32
CA ASP A 180 -15.53 11.70 -5.56
C ASP A 180 -14.64 10.64 -6.22
N VAL A 181 -15.28 9.55 -6.66
CA VAL A 181 -14.60 8.52 -7.44
C VAL A 181 -14.38 9.03 -8.87
N LEU A 182 -13.12 9.09 -9.25
CA LEU A 182 -12.65 9.41 -10.59
C LEU A 182 -12.71 8.16 -11.47
N THR A 183 -13.53 8.24 -12.51
CA THR A 183 -13.62 7.25 -13.60
C THR A 183 -13.37 7.97 -14.93
N ASP A 184 -12.17 8.56 -15.05
CA ASP A 184 -11.70 9.16 -16.30
C ASP A 184 -11.26 8.07 -17.29
N ASP A 185 -10.69 8.44 -18.45
CA ASP A 185 -10.19 7.47 -19.44
C ASP A 185 -9.02 6.60 -18.93
N SER A 186 -8.57 6.79 -17.69
CA SER A 186 -7.70 5.81 -17.05
C SER A 186 -8.49 4.53 -16.78
N THR A 187 -7.88 3.38 -17.03
CA THR A 187 -8.50 2.06 -16.81
C THR A 187 -8.73 1.74 -15.31
N VAL A 188 -8.57 2.72 -14.41
CA VAL A 188 -8.51 2.53 -12.95
C VAL A 188 -9.49 3.46 -12.24
N SER A 189 -10.52 2.87 -11.61
CA SER A 189 -11.40 3.59 -10.69
C SER A 189 -10.63 3.98 -9.43
N ARG A 190 -10.65 5.27 -9.07
CA ARG A 190 -9.85 5.76 -7.95
C ARG A 190 -10.45 6.97 -7.24
N VAL A 191 -9.92 7.27 -6.07
CA VAL A 191 -10.05 8.56 -5.39
C VAL A 191 -8.65 9.15 -5.22
N GLU A 192 -8.47 10.42 -5.57
CA GLU A 192 -7.30 11.21 -5.16
C GLU A 192 -7.75 12.11 -4.00
N THR A 193 -7.16 11.96 -2.82
CA THR A 193 -7.64 12.56 -1.56
C THR A 193 -6.50 12.78 -0.54
N THR A 194 -6.84 13.04 0.71
CA THR A 194 -5.94 12.98 1.87
C THR A 194 -6.09 11.63 2.59
N ILE A 195 -5.55 11.50 3.80
CA ILE A 195 -5.72 10.27 4.60
C ILE A 195 -7.21 9.95 4.76
N SER A 196 -7.61 8.73 4.41
CA SER A 196 -9.01 8.28 4.41
C SER A 196 -9.11 6.79 4.70
N GLU A 197 -10.35 6.30 4.89
CA GLU A 197 -10.64 4.88 5.12
C GLU A 197 -11.38 4.21 3.95
N HIS A 198 -11.29 4.78 2.74
CA HIS A 198 -11.96 4.24 1.54
C HIS A 198 -11.53 2.81 1.22
N ALA A 199 -10.23 2.53 1.32
CA ALA A 199 -9.66 1.20 1.04
C ALA A 199 -10.11 0.15 2.06
N GLN A 200 -10.16 0.51 3.34
CA GLN A 200 -10.62 -0.34 4.44
C GLN A 200 -12.10 -0.67 4.28
N ARG A 201 -12.94 0.33 3.96
CA ARG A 201 -14.36 0.09 3.64
C ARG A 201 -14.52 -0.84 2.43
N TRP A 202 -13.72 -0.66 1.38
CA TRP A 202 -13.73 -1.54 0.21
C TRP A 202 -13.35 -2.98 0.55
N LEU A 203 -12.28 -3.16 1.34
CA LEU A 203 -11.84 -4.48 1.82
C LEU A 203 -12.95 -5.18 2.60
N TYR A 204 -13.56 -4.52 3.60
CA TYR A 204 -14.59 -5.16 4.42
C TYR A 204 -15.92 -5.38 3.68
N ARG A 205 -16.26 -4.53 2.70
CA ARG A 205 -17.39 -4.79 1.81
C ARG A 205 -17.16 -6.09 1.04
N ASN A 206 -16.03 -6.21 0.36
CA ASN A 206 -15.74 -7.39 -0.45
C ASN A 206 -15.51 -8.63 0.42
N TRP A 207 -14.94 -8.49 1.62
CA TRP A 207 -14.83 -9.59 2.58
C TRP A 207 -16.20 -10.19 2.91
N MET A 208 -17.24 -9.36 3.06
CA MET A 208 -18.61 -9.84 3.24
C MET A 208 -19.15 -10.56 2.00
N ASP A 209 -18.88 -10.05 0.80
CA ASP A 209 -19.28 -10.69 -0.46
C ASP A 209 -18.65 -12.09 -0.60
N TRP A 210 -17.36 -12.20 -0.28
CA TRP A 210 -16.62 -13.47 -0.26
C TRP A 210 -17.16 -14.46 0.76
N LEU A 211 -17.59 -14.00 1.94
CA LEU A 211 -18.17 -14.88 2.96
C LEU A 211 -19.62 -15.29 2.67
N ALA A 212 -20.36 -14.47 1.93
CA ALA A 212 -21.76 -14.72 1.60
C ALA A 212 -21.92 -15.60 0.35
N ALA A 213 -20.95 -15.59 -0.56
CA ALA A 213 -21.04 -16.33 -1.80
C ALA A 213 -20.80 -17.84 -1.60
N ASP A 214 -21.69 -18.67 -2.15
CA ASP A 214 -21.56 -20.13 -2.09
C ASP A 214 -20.53 -20.68 -3.11
N SER A 215 -20.20 -19.89 -4.13
CA SER A 215 -19.29 -20.26 -5.19
C SER A 215 -18.70 -19.05 -5.91
N TRP A 216 -17.68 -19.31 -6.74
CA TRP A 216 -17.14 -18.30 -7.66
C TRP A 216 -18.16 -17.76 -8.67
N ALA A 217 -19.10 -18.59 -9.14
CA ALA A 217 -20.12 -18.13 -10.09
C ALA A 217 -21.07 -17.14 -9.42
N ASP A 218 -21.48 -17.45 -8.19
CA ASP A 218 -22.30 -16.59 -7.34
C ASP A 218 -21.59 -15.27 -7.01
N LEU A 219 -20.33 -15.33 -6.53
CA LEU A 219 -19.52 -14.14 -6.28
C LEU A 219 -19.40 -13.24 -7.51
N LYS A 220 -19.06 -13.79 -8.68
CA LYS A 220 -18.94 -13.01 -9.92
C LYS A 220 -20.26 -12.35 -10.32
N ALA A 221 -21.39 -13.01 -10.08
CA ALA A 221 -22.71 -12.44 -10.39
C ALA A 221 -23.14 -11.36 -9.40
N ASN A 222 -22.76 -11.48 -8.12
CA ASN A 222 -23.36 -10.74 -7.02
C ASN A 222 -22.41 -9.84 -6.21
N HIS A 223 -21.11 -9.83 -6.50
CA HIS A 223 -20.15 -8.96 -5.80
C HIS A 223 -20.46 -7.48 -5.99
N ALA A 224 -20.04 -6.66 -5.03
CA ALA A 224 -20.19 -5.22 -5.11
C ALA A 224 -19.50 -4.67 -6.37
N PRO A 225 -20.19 -3.87 -7.21
CA PRO A 225 -19.53 -3.20 -8.33
C PRO A 225 -18.54 -2.15 -7.80
N LEU A 226 -17.55 -1.80 -8.62
CA LEU A 226 -16.64 -0.70 -8.31
C LEU A 226 -17.43 0.58 -7.96
N PRO A 227 -17.01 1.31 -6.91
CA PRO A 227 -17.72 2.50 -6.48
C PRO A 227 -17.70 3.57 -7.59
N LYS A 228 -18.73 4.43 -7.59
CA LYS A 228 -18.89 5.53 -8.54
C LYS A 228 -19.51 6.74 -7.86
N GLY A 229 -19.18 7.94 -8.32
CA GLY A 229 -19.69 9.18 -7.76
C GLY A 229 -19.14 9.46 -6.37
N ARG A 230 -19.90 10.17 -5.56
CA ARG A 230 -19.48 10.60 -4.22
C ARG A 230 -19.54 9.45 -3.21
N ILE A 231 -18.44 9.23 -2.48
CA ILE A 231 -18.29 8.19 -1.46
C ILE A 231 -17.74 8.71 -0.15
#